data_AF-A0A0P9F9L3-F1
#
_entry.id   AF-A0A0P9F9L3-F1
#
_cell.length_a   1.000
_cell.length_b   1.000
_cell.length_c   1.000
_cell.angle_alpha   90.00
_cell.angle_beta   90.00
_cell.angle_gamma   90.00
#
_symmetry.space_group_name_H-M   'P 1'
#
loop_
_entity.id
_entity.type
_entity.pdbx_description
1 polymer ?
#
loop_
_entity_poly.entity_id
_entity_poly.type
_entity_poly.pdbx_seq_one_letter_code
_entity_poly.pdbx_strand_id
1 'polypeptide(L)' 'MPQSTVQRVRGYITVVQEGRFQLQADGGQGLLLTLAHNADADVAALQQFCAAHTYVAVEYAGTPDLASGAAQSVRAIE' A
#
# COMPACT_ATOMS: atom_id res chain seq x y z
N MET A 1 -0.48 -25.55 -3.35
CA MET A 1 0.14 -24.36 -2.75
C MET A 1 -0.68 -23.16 -3.21
N PRO A 2 -1.31 -22.38 -2.32
CA PRO A 2 -2.05 -21.19 -2.76
C PRO A 2 -1.04 -20.20 -3.36
N GLN A 3 -1.18 -19.89 -4.65
CA GLN A 3 -0.42 -18.83 -5.30
C GLN A 3 -0.84 -17.52 -4.64
N SER A 4 0.09 -16.85 -3.95
CA SER A 4 -0.16 -15.49 -3.46
C SER A 4 -0.22 -14.58 -4.67
N THR A 5 -1.42 -14.23 -5.13
CA THR A 5 -1.60 -13.34 -6.27
C THR A 5 -1.15 -11.95 -5.87
N VAL A 6 -0.16 -11.40 -6.58
CA VAL A 6 0.23 -10.00 -6.42
C VAL A 6 -0.89 -9.14 -6.99
N GLN A 7 -1.45 -8.28 -6.17
CA GLN A 7 -2.48 -7.31 -6.54
C GLN A 7 -1.85 -5.93 -6.66
N ARG A 8 -2.35 -5.13 -7.60
CA ARG A 8 -1.94 -3.74 -7.79
C ARG A 8 -3.13 -2.83 -7.55
N VAL A 9 -2.94 -1.83 -6.70
CA VAL A 9 -3.96 -0.83 -6.39
C VAL A 9 -3.35 0.56 -6.47
N ARG A 10 -4.16 1.55 -6.82
CA ARG A 10 -3.76 2.95 -6.93
C ARG A 10 -4.65 3.78 -6.02
N GLY A 11 -4.07 4.78 -5.38
CA GLY A 11 -4.77 5.53 -4.34
C GLY A 11 -3.91 6.54 -3.64
N TYR A 12 -4.45 7.07 -2.56
CA TYR A 12 -3.77 8.01 -1.67
C TYR A 12 -3.52 7.35 -0.32
N ILE A 13 -2.33 7.54 0.24
CA ILE A 13 -2.03 7.09 1.59
C ILE A 13 -2.65 8.11 2.56
N THR A 14 -3.55 7.64 3.42
CA THR A 14 -4.27 8.51 4.36
C THR A 14 -3.73 8.42 5.78
N VAL A 15 -3.15 7.28 6.15
CA VAL A 15 -2.62 7.02 7.49
C VAL A 15 -1.37 6.16 7.38
N VAL A 16 -0.33 6.45 8.16
CA VAL A 16 0.90 5.63 8.29
C VAL A 16 1.23 5.44 9.77
N GLN A 17 1.36 4.19 10.22
CA GLN A 17 1.67 3.81 11.60
C GLN A 17 2.56 2.57 11.66
N GLU A 18 3.75 2.67 12.25
CA GLU A 18 4.62 1.52 12.57
C GLU A 18 4.78 0.49 11.43
N GLY A 19 5.03 0.98 10.20
CA GLY A 19 5.19 0.11 9.02
C GLY A 19 3.89 -0.41 8.41
N ARG A 20 2.73 0.02 8.92
CA ARG A 20 1.41 -0.18 8.31
C ARG A 20 0.90 1.13 7.76
N PHE A 21 0.09 1.06 6.73
CA PHE A 21 -0.52 2.24 6.14
C PHE A 21 -1.89 1.93 5.56
N GLN A 22 -2.74 2.93 5.59
CA GLN A 22 -4.05 2.87 4.96
C GLN A 22 -3.97 3.56 3.60
N LEU A 23 -4.36 2.83 2.57
CA LEU A 23 -4.49 3.34 1.21
C LEU A 23 -5.97 3.51 0.89
N GLN A 24 -6.38 4.72 0.54
CA GLN A 24 -7.68 5.00 -0.06
C GLN A 24 -7.57 4.72 -1.56
N ALA A 25 -8.09 3.58 -2.01
CA ALA A 25 -8.13 3.24 -3.42
C ALA A 25 -9.14 4.15 -4.17
N ASP A 26 -8.92 4.33 -5.47
CA ASP A 26 -9.79 5.14 -6.34
C ASP A 26 -11.27 4.70 -6.31
N GLY A 27 -11.51 3.40 -6.12
CA GLY A 27 -12.87 2.84 -5.94
C GLY A 27 -13.54 3.15 -4.60
N GLY A 28 -12.95 4.02 -3.76
CA GLY A 28 -13.46 4.36 -2.43
C GLY A 28 -13.20 3.31 -1.35
N GLN A 29 -12.50 2.21 -1.68
CA GLN A 29 -12.14 1.17 -0.74
C GLN A 29 -10.87 1.55 0.04
N GLY A 30 -10.97 1.56 1.37
CA GLY A 30 -9.80 1.65 2.25
C GLY A 30 -9.12 0.28 2.39
N LEU A 31 -7.82 0.23 2.11
CA LEU A 31 -6.99 -0.97 2.26
C LEU A 31 -5.97 -0.75 3.37
N LEU A 32 -5.87 -1.68 4.32
CA LEU A 32 -4.88 -1.64 5.39
C LEU A 32 -3.70 -2.54 5.02
N LEU A 33 -2.62 -1.94 4.53
CA LEU A 33 -1.46 -2.66 4.05
C LEU A 33 -0.31 -2.56 5.05
N THR A 34 0.44 -3.65 5.18
CA THR A 34 1.69 -3.68 5.95
C THR A 34 2.86 -3.65 4.98
N LEU A 35 3.81 -2.76 5.18
CA LEU A 35 5.01 -2.69 4.38
C LEU A 35 5.82 -3.99 4.56
N ALA A 36 6.06 -4.71 3.46
CA ALA A 36 6.89 -5.90 3.50
C ALA A 36 8.34 -5.51 3.79
N HIS A 37 9.09 -6.40 4.45
CA HIS A 37 10.48 -6.15 4.79
C HIS A 37 11.39 -5.94 3.56
N ASN A 38 11.00 -6.50 2.41
CA ASN A 38 11.71 -6.38 1.13
C ASN A 38 11.07 -5.33 0.21
N ALA A 39 10.28 -4.41 0.75
CA ALA A 39 9.67 -3.37 -0.06
C ALA A 39 10.71 -2.34 -0.50
N ASP A 40 10.53 -1.82 -1.71
CA ASP A 40 11.36 -0.76 -2.31
C ASP A 40 11.17 0.61 -1.63
N ALA A 41 10.15 0.73 -0.76
CA ALA A 41 9.84 1.95 -0.03
C ALA A 41 9.98 1.71 1.47
N ASP A 42 10.45 2.73 2.19
CA ASP A 42 10.55 2.73 3.66
C ASP A 42 9.40 3.52 4.30
N VAL A 43 9.27 3.39 5.63
CA VAL A 43 8.27 4.13 6.43
C VAL A 43 8.38 5.64 6.23
N ALA A 44 9.60 6.18 6.09
CA ALA A 44 9.81 7.60 5.83
C ALA A 44 9.21 8.04 4.47
N ALA A 45 9.36 7.22 3.43
CA ALA A 45 8.77 7.48 2.12
C ALA A 45 7.23 7.44 2.19
N LEU A 46 6.66 6.47 2.92
CA LEU A 46 5.21 6.40 3.15
C LEU A 46 4.69 7.65 3.87
N GLN A 47 5.40 8.11 4.91
CA GLN A 47 5.03 9.34 5.63
C GLN A 47 5.08 10.56 4.72
N GLN A 48 6.09 10.64 3.85
CA GLN A 48 6.19 11.70 2.86
C GLN A 48 5.01 11.67 1.87
N PHE A 49 4.67 10.51 1.32
CA PHE A 49 3.52 10.36 0.42
C PHE A 49 2.20 10.72 1.11
N CYS A 50 2.04 10.34 2.38
CA CYS A 50 0.88 10.69 3.18
C CYS A 50 0.80 12.21 3.42
N ALA A 51 1.90 12.84 3.83
CA ALA A 51 1.95 14.28 4.13
C ALA A 51 1.77 15.14 2.87
N ALA A 52 2.30 14.69 1.73
CA ALA A 52 2.16 15.36 0.44
C ALA A 52 0.86 14.99 -0.30
N HIS A 53 0.02 14.11 0.27
CA HIS A 53 -1.17 13.57 -0.37
C HIS A 53 -0.88 13.07 -1.81
N THR A 54 0.24 12.37 -1.97
CA THR A 54 0.72 11.89 -3.26
C THR A 54 -0.11 10.71 -3.73
N TYR A 55 -0.44 10.70 -5.03
CA TYR A 55 -1.06 9.55 -5.66
C TYR A 55 -0.01 8.45 -5.86
N VAL A 56 -0.27 7.26 -5.32
CA VAL A 56 0.70 6.15 -5.32
C VAL A 56 0.11 4.89 -5.94
N ALA A 57 0.96 4.11 -6.59
CA ALA A 57 0.70 2.73 -6.94
C ALA A 57 1.32 1.81 -5.89
N VAL A 58 0.51 0.88 -5.37
CA VAL A 58 0.92 -0.12 -4.40
C VAL A 58 0.73 -1.51 -4.97
N GLU A 59 1.81 -2.28 -4.98
CA GLU A 59 1.79 -3.71 -5.26
C GLU A 59 1.81 -4.45 -3.94
N TYR A 60 0.82 -5.30 -3.68
CA TYR A 60 0.73 -6.06 -2.44
C TYR A 60 0.41 -7.53 -2.70
N ALA A 61 0.96 -8.41 -1.87
CA ALA A 61 0.56 -9.80 -1.79
C ALA A 61 -0.47 -9.94 -0.67
N GLY A 62 -1.65 -10.46 -1.01
CA GLY A 62 -2.73 -10.66 -0.07
C GLY A 62 -3.86 -11.47 -0.69
N THR A 63 -4.83 -11.86 0.13
CA THR A 63 -6.07 -12.46 -0.36
C THR A 63 -6.98 -11.32 -0.82
N PRO A 64 -7.53 -11.35 -2.04
CA PRO A 64 -8.34 -10.25 -2.57
C PRO A 64 -9.61 -9.93 -1.74
N ASP A 65 -10.07 -10.88 -0.92
CA ASP A 65 -11.24 -10.73 -0.05
C ASP A 65 -10.91 -10.04 1.30
N LEU A 66 -9.66 -10.12 1.72
CA LEU A 66 -9.18 -9.45 2.92
C LEU A 66 -8.67 -8.08 2.49
N ALA A 67 -9.29 -7.00 2.96
CA ALA A 67 -8.85 -5.62 2.75
C ALA A 67 -7.50 -5.30 3.44
N SER A 68 -6.61 -6.30 3.51
CA SER A 68 -5.32 -6.29 4.17
C SER A 68 -4.31 -7.19 3.46
N GLY A 69 -3.06 -6.76 3.40
CA GLY A 69 -1.98 -7.52 2.76
C GLY A 69 -0.60 -6.91 2.99
N ALA A 70 0.43 -7.58 2.48
CA ALA A 70 1.80 -7.12 2.55
C ALA A 70 2.18 -6.35 1.28
N ALA A 71 2.39 -5.04 1.39
CA ALA A 71 2.85 -4.18 0.30
C ALA A 71 4.31 -4.47 -0.01
N GLN A 72 4.55 -4.98 -1.21
CA GLN A 72 5.88 -5.31 -1.74
C GLN A 72 6.52 -4.15 -2.50
N SER A 73 5.72 -3.21 -3.01
CA SER A 73 6.23 -2.00 -3.65
C SER A 73 5.23 -0.87 -3.51
N VAL A 74 5.74 0.32 -3.23
CA VAL A 74 4.94 1.55 -3.13
C VAL A 74 5.70 2.63 -3.89
N ARG A 75 5.09 3.20 -4.92
CA ARG A 75 5.71 4.22 -5.77
C ARG A 75 4.74 5.33 -6.07
N ALA A 76 5.23 6.58 -6.06
CA ALA A 76 4.46 7.71 -6.56
C ALA A 76 4.18 7.52 -8.05
N ILE A 77 2.95 7.84 -8.46
CA ILE A 77 2.54 7.90 -9.86
C ILE A 77 2.00 9.31 -10.10
N GLU A 78 2.68 10.05 -10.96
CA GLU A 78 2.32 11.41 -11.37
C GLU A 78 1.10 11.43 -12.29
#